data_AF-A0A6P8XER1-F1
#
_entry.id   AF-A0A6P8XER1-F1
#
_cell.length_a   1.000
_cell.length_b   1.000
_cell.length_c   1.000
_cell.angle_alpha   90.00
_cell.angle_beta   90.00
_cell.angle_gamma   90.00
#
_symmetry.space_group_name_H-M   'P 1'
#
loop_
_entity.id
_entity.type
_entity.pdbx_description
1 polymer ?
#
loop_
_entity_poly.entity_id
_entity_poly.type
_entity_poly.pdbx_seq_one_letter_code
_entity_poly.pdbx_strand_id
1 'polypeptide(L)'
;MKLFMRNAAATTISIRMTMMELTTMMTMLLPLLLLAMCMRNANASVAATNRTCKHATNMWGDPNPNIFYVCTAADQMPLQLHCPQGRGFFNGLGHLGCLPYDQWPACRSLNFTATSAAPSAVDCDSGSGSQIAKTIQHQPWATLDPNQFYMCPGVNATPLLLNCAPGKGFVQTSQSVGCADWPHWRRQMQCESYF
;
A
#
# COMPACT_ATOMS: atom_id res chain seq x y z
N MET A 1 -2.43 37.09 72.66
CA MET A 1 -1.85 36.16 71.66
C MET A 1 -2.88 35.93 70.56
N LYS A 2 -2.60 36.37 69.34
CA LYS A 2 -3.39 36.17 68.12
C LYS A 2 -2.54 35.30 67.19
N LEU A 3 -3.01 34.13 66.78
CA LEU A 3 -2.43 33.43 65.64
C LEU A 3 -3.50 32.64 64.87
N PHE A 4 -3.76 33.16 63.66
CA PHE A 4 -3.99 32.47 62.39
C PHE A 4 -4.88 31.23 62.35
N MET A 5 -6.14 31.45 61.97
CA MET A 5 -6.89 30.52 61.13
C MET A 5 -7.37 31.29 59.89
N ARG A 6 -6.71 31.09 58.75
CA ARG A 6 -7.21 31.54 57.44
C ARG A 6 -6.71 30.62 56.33
N ASN A 7 -7.62 30.33 55.41
CA ASN A 7 -7.39 29.87 54.03
C ASN A 7 -6.98 28.40 53.78
N ALA A 8 -7.92 27.48 53.99
CA ALA A 8 -7.96 26.23 53.21
C ALA A 8 -8.88 26.35 51.96
N ALA A 9 -9.88 27.24 51.97
CA ALA A 9 -10.89 27.35 50.92
C ALA A 9 -10.46 28.14 49.67
N ALA A 10 -9.48 29.05 49.79
CA ALA A 10 -9.01 29.86 48.65
C ALA A 10 -8.19 29.04 47.65
N THR A 11 -7.46 28.03 48.12
CA THR A 11 -6.55 27.20 47.31
C THR A 11 -7.31 26.26 46.38
N THR A 12 -8.48 25.77 46.80
CA THR A 12 -9.28 24.80 46.02
C THR A 12 -10.00 25.44 44.82
N ILE A 13 -10.36 26.72 44.91
CA ILE A 13 -11.02 27.46 43.83
C ILE A 13 -10.02 27.82 42.73
N SER A 14 -8.80 28.20 43.10
CA SER A 14 -7.73 28.53 42.15
C SER A 14 -7.32 27.34 41.27
N ILE A 15 -7.27 26.13 41.83
CA ILE A 15 -6.93 24.90 41.08
C ILE A 15 -8.05 24.50 40.09
N ARG A 16 -9.32 24.79 40.42
CA ARG A 16 -10.44 24.49 39.52
C ARG A 16 -10.50 25.40 38.29
N MET A 17 -10.11 26.68 38.43
CA MET A 17 -10.07 27.59 37.28
C MET A 17 -8.92 27.26 36.31
N THR A 18 -7.74 26.88 36.82
CA THR A 18 -6.61 26.49 35.96
C THR A 18 -6.83 25.17 35.24
N MET A 19 -7.55 24.21 35.84
CA MET A 19 -7.93 22.97 35.16
C MET A 19 -8.93 23.20 34.03
N MET A 20 -9.88 24.13 34.20
CA MET A 20 -10.92 24.39 33.18
C MET A 20 -10.33 25.06 31.93
N GLU A 21 -9.36 25.97 32.08
CA GLU A 21 -8.63 26.59 30.95
C GLU A 21 -7.71 25.60 30.21
N LEU A 22 -7.11 24.63 30.92
CA LEU A 22 -6.28 23.62 30.29
C LEU A 22 -7.10 22.65 29.44
N THR A 23 -8.31 22.27 29.90
CA THR A 23 -9.23 21.42 29.14
C THR A 23 -9.74 22.11 27.87
N THR A 24 -10.06 23.40 27.91
CA THR A 24 -10.54 24.13 26.71
C THR A 24 -9.43 24.29 25.67
N MET A 25 -8.19 24.55 26.10
CA MET A 25 -7.02 24.57 25.22
C MET A 25 -6.78 23.21 24.56
N MET A 26 -6.82 22.10 25.31
CA MET A 26 -6.65 20.75 24.73
C MET A 26 -7.77 20.39 23.74
N THR A 27 -9.02 20.76 24.01
CA THR A 27 -10.14 20.47 23.11
C THR A 27 -10.08 21.20 21.78
N MET A 28 -9.41 22.36 21.71
CA MET A 28 -9.20 23.10 20.46
C MET A 28 -7.93 22.66 19.72
N LEU A 29 -6.90 22.23 20.44
CA LEU A 29 -5.65 21.71 19.85
C LEU A 29 -5.81 20.33 19.19
N LEU A 30 -6.65 19.46 19.76
CA LEU A 30 -6.86 18.11 19.25
C LEU A 30 -7.46 18.04 17.82
N PRO A 31 -8.52 18.80 17.47
CA PRO A 31 -9.04 18.81 16.09
C PRO A 31 -8.06 19.47 15.12
N LEU A 32 -7.27 20.45 15.57
CA LEU A 32 -6.25 21.10 14.73
C LEU A 32 -5.11 20.12 14.37
N LEU A 33 -4.69 19.30 15.33
CA LEU A 33 -3.72 18.21 15.12
C LEU A 33 -4.28 17.12 14.19
N LEU A 34 -5.56 16.75 14.35
CA LEU A 34 -6.23 15.79 13.46
C LEU A 34 -6.32 16.33 12.02
N LEU A 35 -6.68 17.60 11.82
CA LEU A 35 -6.66 18.24 10.49
C LEU A 35 -5.25 18.25 9.88
N ALA A 36 -4.22 18.55 10.67
CA ALA A 36 -2.84 18.52 10.20
C ALA A 36 -2.38 17.11 9.78
N MET A 37 -2.85 16.06 10.45
CA MET A 37 -2.59 14.67 10.05
C MET A 37 -3.35 14.28 8.78
N CYS A 38 -4.60 14.73 8.60
CA CYS A 38 -5.35 14.52 7.35
C CYS A 38 -4.67 15.19 6.14
N MET A 39 -4.08 16.37 6.33
CA MET A 39 -3.36 17.09 5.26
C MET A 39 -2.01 16.43 4.90
N ARG A 40 -1.37 15.69 5.82
CA ARG A 40 -0.12 14.95 5.52
C ARG A 40 -0.32 13.78 4.56
N ASN A 41 -1.52 13.22 4.45
CA ASN A 41 -1.84 12.15 3.50
C ASN A 41 -2.12 12.65 2.06
N ALA A 42 -2.12 13.97 1.83
CA ALA A 42 -2.31 14.55 0.50
C ALA A 42 -0.99 14.87 -0.24
N ASN A 43 0.17 14.53 0.33
CA ASN A 43 1.44 14.64 -0.38
C ASN A 43 1.68 13.39 -1.26
N ALA A 44 0.91 13.30 -2.36
CA ALA A 44 1.40 12.56 -3.51
C ALA A 44 2.71 13.23 -3.94
N SER A 45 3.84 12.54 -3.83
CA SER A 45 5.15 13.07 -4.21
C SER A 45 5.15 13.41 -5.70
N VAL A 46 5.05 14.70 -6.00
CA VAL A 46 5.07 15.29 -7.34
C VAL A 46 6.52 15.31 -7.84
N ALA A 47 6.89 14.33 -8.66
CA ALA A 47 8.16 14.38 -9.38
C ALA A 47 7.90 14.88 -10.81
N ALA A 48 8.59 15.95 -11.22
CA ALA A 48 8.63 16.36 -12.61
C ALA A 48 9.40 15.30 -13.43
N THR A 49 8.83 14.90 -14.55
CA THR A 49 9.34 13.83 -15.41
C THR A 49 9.70 14.40 -16.79
N ASN A 50 10.77 13.91 -17.41
CA ASN A 50 11.18 14.28 -18.78
C ASN A 50 10.28 13.67 -19.89
N ARG A 51 9.00 13.42 -19.58
CA ARG A 51 8.02 12.95 -20.55
C ARG A 51 7.25 14.16 -21.09
N THR A 52 6.78 14.10 -22.32
CA THR A 52 5.88 15.11 -22.88
C THR A 52 4.44 14.70 -22.64
N CYS A 53 3.57 15.70 -22.44
CA CYS A 53 2.15 15.46 -22.35
C CYS A 53 1.61 14.82 -23.64
N LYS A 54 0.95 13.67 -23.51
CA LYS A 54 0.28 13.03 -24.65
C LYS A 54 -0.96 13.82 -25.08
N HIS A 55 -1.73 14.35 -24.12
CA HIS A 55 -2.83 15.30 -24.30
C HIS A 55 -3.07 16.09 -22.99
N ALA A 56 -3.66 17.29 -23.08
CA ALA A 56 -3.84 18.20 -21.94
C ALA A 56 -4.66 17.65 -20.76
N THR A 57 -5.48 16.63 -20.97
CA THR A 57 -6.36 16.02 -19.93
C THR A 57 -6.11 14.52 -19.71
N ASN A 58 -5.13 13.92 -20.38
CA ASN A 58 -4.97 12.48 -20.34
C ASN A 58 -4.15 12.01 -19.13
N MET A 59 -4.66 10.97 -18.49
CA MET A 59 -3.97 10.18 -17.48
C MET A 59 -3.49 8.89 -18.12
N TRP A 60 -2.27 8.44 -17.81
CA TRP A 60 -1.73 7.17 -18.30
C TRP A 60 -0.77 6.56 -17.28
N GLY A 61 -0.59 5.25 -17.36
CA GLY A 61 0.23 4.49 -16.44
C GLY A 61 1.69 4.41 -16.86
N ASP A 62 2.54 4.11 -15.90
CA ASP A 62 3.86 3.55 -16.15
C ASP A 62 3.76 2.02 -16.26
N PRO A 63 4.75 1.33 -16.86
CA PRO A 63 4.89 -0.10 -16.67
C PRO A 63 4.88 -0.49 -15.18
N ASN A 64 5.50 0.31 -14.30
CA ASN A 64 5.33 0.17 -12.85
C ASN A 64 3.89 0.50 -12.45
N PRO A 65 3.12 -0.47 -11.94
CA PRO A 65 1.72 -0.25 -11.61
C PRO A 65 1.52 0.73 -10.45
N ASN A 66 2.55 1.01 -9.66
CA ASN A 66 2.44 2.01 -8.60
C ASN A 66 2.56 3.45 -9.12
N ILE A 67 2.93 3.65 -10.40
CA ILE A 67 3.22 4.96 -10.97
C ILE A 67 2.23 5.27 -12.10
N PHE A 68 1.71 6.49 -12.09
CA PHE A 68 0.91 7.03 -13.18
C PHE A 68 1.22 8.50 -13.41
N TYR A 69 0.76 9.01 -14.54
CA TYR A 69 1.01 10.37 -14.99
C TYR A 69 -0.30 11.06 -15.28
N VAL A 70 -0.37 12.34 -14.93
CA VAL A 70 -1.48 13.24 -15.27
C VAL A 70 -0.88 14.49 -15.90
N CYS A 71 -1.47 14.96 -16.99
CA CYS A 71 -1.09 16.25 -17.56
C CYS A 71 -1.74 17.42 -16.83
N THR A 72 -0.96 18.44 -16.50
CA THR A 72 -1.51 19.71 -16.06
C THR A 72 -1.81 20.58 -17.27
N ALA A 73 -3.01 21.16 -17.30
CA ALA A 73 -3.41 22.05 -18.40
C ALA A 73 -2.55 23.33 -18.46
N ALA A 74 -2.04 23.78 -17.31
CA ALA A 74 -1.28 25.03 -17.18
C ALA A 74 0.11 24.95 -17.83
N ASP A 75 0.86 23.86 -17.58
CA ASP A 75 2.28 23.80 -17.92
C ASP A 75 2.60 22.77 -19.01
N GLN A 76 1.61 22.00 -19.48
CA GLN A 76 1.80 20.88 -20.43
C GLN A 76 2.90 19.89 -19.98
N MET A 77 3.16 19.83 -18.67
CA MET A 77 4.14 18.95 -18.06
C MET A 77 3.41 17.77 -17.41
N PRO A 78 3.85 16.53 -17.67
CA PRO A 78 3.33 15.39 -16.95
C PRO A 78 3.77 15.44 -15.50
N LEU A 79 2.78 15.27 -14.64
CA LEU A 79 2.96 15.08 -13.23
C LEU A 79 3.04 13.58 -12.94
N GLN A 80 4.18 13.09 -12.42
CA GLN A 80 4.27 11.73 -11.92
C GLN A 80 3.63 11.63 -10.54
N LEU A 81 2.74 10.65 -10.38
CA LEU A 81 1.99 10.36 -9.17
C LEU A 81 2.10 8.87 -8.84
N HIS A 82 1.78 8.53 -7.59
CA HIS A 82 1.75 7.16 -7.11
C HIS A 82 0.36 6.74 -6.69
N CYS A 83 0.01 5.47 -6.95
CA CYS A 83 -1.19 4.89 -6.37
C CYS A 83 -1.03 4.69 -4.86
N PRO A 84 -2.13 4.78 -4.08
CA PRO A 84 -2.12 4.41 -2.67
C PRO A 84 -1.68 2.97 -2.45
N GLN A 85 -1.20 2.65 -1.25
CA GLN A 85 -0.80 1.30 -0.86
C GLN A 85 -1.93 0.28 -1.10
N GLY A 86 -1.57 -0.92 -1.58
CA GLY A 86 -2.51 -2.00 -1.92
C GLY A 86 -3.28 -1.78 -3.22
N ARG A 87 -2.93 -0.74 -4.00
CA ARG A 87 -3.55 -0.42 -5.30
C ARG A 87 -2.48 -0.22 -6.37
N GLY A 88 -2.87 -0.44 -7.61
CA GLY A 88 -2.06 -0.08 -8.77
C GLY A 88 -2.90 0.50 -9.89
N PHE A 89 -2.24 1.28 -10.75
CA PHE A 89 -2.82 1.92 -11.90
C PHE A 89 -3.17 0.90 -12.98
N PHE A 90 -4.41 0.96 -13.44
CA PHE A 90 -4.96 0.13 -14.49
C PHE A 90 -5.70 0.99 -15.50
N ASN A 91 -5.49 0.71 -16.79
CA ASN A 91 -6.13 1.40 -17.89
C ASN A 91 -6.50 0.39 -18.98
N GLY A 92 -7.77 -0.02 -19.00
CA GLY A 92 -8.24 -1.04 -19.93
C GLY A 92 -9.57 -1.63 -19.48
N LEU A 93 -10.22 -2.39 -20.36
CA LEU A 93 -11.44 -3.15 -20.05
C LEU A 93 -12.56 -2.31 -19.38
N GLY A 94 -12.65 -1.01 -19.69
CA GLY A 94 -13.63 -0.09 -19.10
C GLY A 94 -13.22 0.54 -17.75
N HIS A 95 -12.02 0.26 -17.26
CA HIS A 95 -11.47 0.81 -16.02
C HIS A 95 -10.30 1.76 -16.28
N LEU A 96 -10.22 2.84 -15.50
CA LEU A 96 -9.15 3.83 -15.55
C LEU A 96 -8.84 4.35 -14.14
N GLY A 97 -7.60 4.17 -13.68
CA GLY A 97 -7.10 4.73 -12.42
C GLY A 97 -6.53 3.69 -11.45
N CYS A 98 -6.34 4.09 -10.20
CA CYS A 98 -5.77 3.23 -9.16
C CYS A 98 -6.82 2.26 -8.58
N LEU A 99 -6.76 1.00 -9.02
CA LEU A 99 -7.61 -0.08 -8.54
C LEU A 99 -6.91 -0.92 -7.47
N PRO A 100 -7.64 -1.41 -6.45
CA PRO A 100 -7.18 -2.50 -5.59
C PRO A 100 -6.70 -3.71 -6.40
N TYR A 101 -5.59 -4.33 -6.02
CA TYR A 101 -4.99 -5.44 -6.78
C TYR A 101 -5.91 -6.67 -6.89
N ASP A 102 -6.77 -6.89 -5.89
CA ASP A 102 -7.80 -7.95 -5.88
C ASP A 102 -8.94 -7.69 -6.90
N GLN A 103 -9.12 -6.44 -7.31
CA GLN A 103 -10.16 -6.00 -8.26
C GLN A 103 -9.61 -5.83 -9.68
N TRP A 104 -8.34 -6.15 -9.92
CA TRP A 104 -7.74 -6.03 -11.24
C TRP A 104 -8.41 -7.01 -12.23
N PRO A 105 -9.01 -6.51 -13.34
CA PRO A 105 -9.67 -7.37 -14.33
C PRO A 105 -8.68 -8.21 -15.16
N ALA A 106 -7.40 -7.81 -15.21
CA ALA A 106 -6.31 -8.49 -15.90
C ALA A 106 -4.99 -8.29 -15.12
N CYS A 107 -3.83 -8.72 -15.68
CA CYS A 107 -2.53 -8.66 -15.00
C CYS A 107 -2.43 -9.51 -13.72
N ARG A 108 -3.11 -10.65 -13.67
CA ARG A 108 -3.10 -11.55 -12.50
C ARG A 108 -2.34 -12.83 -12.84
N SER A 109 -1.63 -13.38 -11.87
CA SER A 109 -1.00 -14.69 -12.04
C SER A 109 -2.07 -15.74 -12.33
N LEU A 110 -1.94 -16.46 -13.45
CA LEU A 110 -2.86 -17.54 -13.85
C LEU A 110 -2.93 -18.68 -12.82
N ASN A 111 -1.89 -18.79 -11.99
CA ASN A 111 -1.77 -19.79 -10.93
C ASN A 111 -2.36 -19.32 -9.59
N PHE A 112 -2.87 -18.08 -9.50
CA PHE A 112 -3.54 -17.57 -8.32
C PHE A 112 -4.96 -18.15 -8.23
N THR A 113 -5.08 -19.35 -7.65
CA THR A 113 -6.37 -19.90 -7.25
C THR A 113 -6.82 -19.22 -5.96
N ALA A 114 -8.12 -18.97 -5.78
CA ALA A 114 -8.68 -18.27 -4.60
C ALA A 114 -8.29 -18.90 -3.24
N THR A 115 -7.73 -20.12 -3.24
CA THR A 115 -7.12 -20.81 -2.10
C THR A 115 -5.83 -20.18 -1.56
N SER A 116 -5.12 -19.34 -2.32
CA SER A 116 -3.88 -18.67 -1.89
C SER A 116 -4.09 -17.26 -1.30
N ALA A 117 -5.35 -16.86 -1.07
CA ALA A 117 -5.72 -15.54 -0.54
C ALA A 117 -5.51 -15.37 0.98
N ALA A 118 -5.18 -16.43 1.72
CA ALA A 118 -4.96 -16.36 3.17
C ALA A 118 -3.64 -17.03 3.58
N PRO A 119 -2.74 -16.34 4.29
CA PRO A 119 -1.53 -16.96 4.87
C PRO A 119 -1.87 -18.05 5.89
N SER A 120 -3.12 -18.11 6.37
CA SER A 120 -3.60 -19.15 7.29
C SER A 120 -3.84 -20.52 6.63
N ALA A 121 -3.82 -20.62 5.29
CA ALA A 121 -4.12 -21.86 4.57
C ALA A 121 -2.88 -22.58 4.01
N VAL A 122 -1.70 -21.96 4.08
CA VAL A 122 -0.45 -22.52 3.56
C VAL A 122 0.53 -22.65 4.71
N ASP A 123 0.42 -23.73 5.48
CA ASP A 123 1.44 -24.09 6.46
C ASP A 123 2.65 -24.67 5.71
N CYS A 124 3.87 -24.42 6.19
CA CYS A 124 5.08 -25.03 5.61
C CYS A 124 5.24 -26.50 6.05
N ASP A 125 4.13 -27.18 6.34
CA ASP A 125 4.08 -28.49 6.96
C ASP A 125 4.67 -29.55 6.01
N SER A 126 5.50 -30.43 6.57
CA SER A 126 6.11 -31.57 5.86
C SER A 126 5.36 -32.88 6.09
N GLY A 127 4.31 -32.89 6.91
CA GLY A 127 3.69 -34.10 7.44
C GLY A 127 2.24 -34.39 7.02
N SER A 128 1.99 -34.78 5.76
CA SER A 128 0.89 -35.68 5.40
C SER A 128 1.08 -36.19 3.96
N GLY A 129 1.03 -37.51 3.80
CA GLY A 129 1.23 -38.24 2.54
C GLY A 129 0.13 -38.04 1.49
N SER A 130 -0.48 -36.87 1.41
CA SER A 130 -1.37 -36.47 0.32
C SER A 130 -1.29 -34.95 0.17
N GLN A 131 -0.74 -34.49 -0.95
CA GLN A 131 -0.59 -33.07 -1.37
C GLN A 131 0.58 -32.24 -0.81
N ILE A 132 1.35 -32.71 0.18
CA ILE A 132 2.48 -31.94 0.76
C ILE A 132 3.72 -31.86 -0.16
N ALA A 133 3.90 -32.78 -1.10
CA ALA A 133 4.93 -32.62 -2.13
C ALA A 133 4.63 -31.46 -3.12
N LYS A 134 3.40 -30.95 -3.16
CA LYS A 134 2.95 -29.98 -4.19
C LYS A 134 3.10 -28.52 -3.74
N THR A 135 2.98 -28.23 -2.44
CA THR A 135 3.08 -26.87 -1.90
C THR A 135 4.51 -26.41 -1.68
N ILE A 136 5.44 -27.32 -1.37
CA ILE A 136 6.89 -27.03 -1.35
C ILE A 136 7.48 -27.01 -2.78
N GLN A 137 6.91 -27.74 -3.74
CA GLN A 137 7.37 -27.73 -5.14
C GLN A 137 7.12 -26.42 -5.90
N HIS A 138 6.22 -25.56 -5.41
CA HIS A 138 5.80 -24.34 -6.11
C HIS A 138 6.15 -23.05 -5.37
N GLN A 139 7.13 -23.10 -4.46
CA GLN A 139 7.71 -21.92 -3.84
C GLN A 139 8.80 -21.30 -4.72
N PRO A 140 9.02 -19.98 -4.63
CA PRO A 140 8.15 -18.98 -4.01
C PRO A 140 6.80 -18.83 -4.75
N TRP A 141 5.75 -18.37 -4.05
CA TRP A 141 4.42 -18.17 -4.64
C TRP A 141 3.93 -16.72 -4.58
N ALA A 142 3.21 -16.32 -5.64
CA ALA A 142 2.76 -14.95 -5.84
C ALA A 142 1.65 -14.57 -4.84
N THR A 143 1.62 -13.31 -4.44
CA THR A 143 0.48 -12.72 -3.73
C THR A 143 -0.43 -11.93 -4.68
N LEU A 144 -1.45 -11.27 -4.11
CA LEU A 144 -2.26 -10.30 -4.84
C LEU A 144 -1.45 -9.05 -5.20
N ASP A 145 -0.58 -8.59 -4.31
CA ASP A 145 0.33 -7.48 -4.61
C ASP A 145 1.45 -7.99 -5.53
N PRO A 146 1.61 -7.41 -6.73
CA PRO A 146 2.57 -7.89 -7.71
C PRO A 146 4.02 -7.66 -7.29
N ASN A 147 4.32 -6.86 -6.26
CA ASN A 147 5.67 -6.73 -5.70
C ASN A 147 5.94 -7.76 -4.59
N GLN A 148 4.94 -8.51 -4.13
CA GLN A 148 5.05 -9.40 -2.98
C GLN A 148 4.92 -10.87 -3.35
N PHE A 149 5.61 -11.71 -2.59
CA PHE A 149 5.56 -13.16 -2.68
C PHE A 149 5.78 -13.81 -1.32
N TYR A 150 5.32 -15.05 -1.18
CA TYR A 150 5.57 -15.86 0.00
C TYR A 150 6.65 -16.91 -0.26
N MET A 151 7.38 -17.27 0.79
CA MET A 151 8.39 -18.34 0.79
C MET A 151 8.46 -19.01 2.16
N CYS A 152 8.67 -20.33 2.22
CA CYS A 152 8.94 -21.02 3.47
C CYS A 152 10.44 -20.98 3.80
N PRO A 153 10.84 -20.54 5.01
CA PRO A 153 12.23 -20.57 5.43
C PRO A 153 12.66 -21.97 5.90
N GLY A 154 11.72 -22.88 6.12
CA GLY A 154 11.96 -24.24 6.57
C GLY A 154 10.67 -25.03 6.72
N VAL A 155 10.81 -26.30 7.10
CA VAL A 155 9.70 -27.21 7.40
C VAL A 155 8.98 -26.76 8.67
N ASN A 156 7.64 -26.81 8.66
CA ASN A 156 6.76 -26.40 9.76
C ASN A 156 6.98 -24.95 10.24
N ALA A 157 7.56 -24.11 9.38
CA ALA A 157 7.74 -22.69 9.63
C ALA A 157 6.52 -21.89 9.18
N THR A 158 6.39 -20.66 9.69
CA THR A 158 5.42 -19.72 9.12
C THR A 158 5.96 -19.18 7.78
N PRO A 159 5.15 -19.13 6.71
CA PRO A 159 5.55 -18.49 5.46
C PRO A 159 5.97 -17.04 5.68
N LEU A 160 7.08 -16.65 5.07
CA LEU A 160 7.55 -15.27 5.07
C LEU A 160 6.96 -14.53 3.88
N LEU A 161 6.35 -13.37 4.13
CA LEU A 161 5.98 -12.42 3.10
C LEU A 161 7.19 -11.55 2.76
N LEU A 162 7.61 -11.58 1.50
CA LEU A 162 8.80 -10.90 0.99
C LEU A 162 8.41 -9.96 -0.14
N ASN A 163 9.25 -8.94 -0.38
CA ASN A 163 9.08 -7.98 -1.46
C ASN A 163 10.19 -8.17 -2.50
N CYS A 164 9.86 -7.97 -3.77
CA CYS A 164 10.85 -7.77 -4.81
C CYS A 164 11.58 -6.45 -4.62
N ALA A 165 12.83 -6.36 -5.11
CA ALA A 165 13.57 -5.10 -5.11
C ALA A 165 12.78 -3.98 -5.83
N PRO A 166 13.03 -2.69 -5.50
CA PRO A 166 12.33 -1.58 -6.14
C PRO A 166 12.39 -1.65 -7.67
N GLY A 167 11.26 -1.37 -8.32
CA GLY A 167 11.15 -1.43 -9.78
C GLY A 167 10.87 -2.82 -10.37
N LYS A 168 10.62 -3.83 -9.53
CA LYS A 168 10.35 -5.20 -9.95
C LYS A 168 9.02 -5.74 -9.42
N GLY A 169 8.43 -6.66 -10.18
CA GLY A 169 7.28 -7.48 -9.80
C GLY A 169 7.63 -8.96 -9.78
N PHE A 170 6.93 -9.73 -8.96
CA PHE A 170 7.09 -11.17 -8.84
C PHE A 170 6.32 -11.91 -9.95
N VAL A 171 7.02 -12.79 -10.65
CA VAL A 171 6.51 -13.65 -11.72
C VAL A 171 6.46 -15.08 -11.20
N GLN A 172 5.36 -15.77 -11.47
CA GLN A 172 5.21 -17.20 -11.21
C GLN A 172 4.43 -17.87 -12.35
N THR A 173 5.11 -18.08 -13.47
CA THR A 173 4.60 -18.81 -14.63
C THR A 173 5.24 -20.20 -14.71
N SER A 174 4.81 -21.02 -15.65
CA SER A 174 5.45 -22.32 -15.94
C SER A 174 6.88 -22.17 -16.47
N GLN A 175 7.26 -20.98 -16.97
CA GLN A 175 8.54 -20.71 -17.63
C GLN A 175 9.49 -19.90 -16.75
N SER A 176 8.98 -19.15 -15.77
CA SER A 176 9.79 -18.26 -14.94
C SER A 176 9.18 -18.09 -13.56
N VAL A 177 10.03 -18.17 -12.53
CA VAL A 177 9.69 -17.90 -11.13
C VAL A 177 10.73 -16.93 -10.57
N GLY A 178 10.29 -15.79 -10.05
CA GLY A 178 11.17 -14.79 -9.43
C GLY A 178 10.79 -13.35 -9.75
N CYS A 179 11.61 -12.40 -9.28
CA CYS A 179 11.40 -10.97 -9.49
C CYS A 179 11.93 -10.52 -10.86
N ALA A 180 11.11 -9.82 -11.63
CA ALA A 180 11.44 -9.26 -12.93
C ALA A 180 11.08 -7.78 -13.02
N ASP A 181 11.75 -7.02 -13.90
CA ASP A 181 11.41 -5.61 -14.13
C ASP A 181 9.97 -5.49 -14.67
N TRP A 182 9.30 -4.39 -14.33
CA TRP A 182 7.87 -4.21 -14.63
C TRP A 182 7.45 -4.47 -16.08
N PRO A 183 8.21 -4.03 -17.13
CA PRO A 183 7.86 -4.37 -18.51
C PRO A 183 7.88 -5.88 -18.78
N HIS A 184 8.85 -6.60 -18.20
CA HIS A 184 8.92 -8.06 -18.32
C HIS A 184 7.80 -8.73 -17.52
N TRP A 185 7.52 -8.24 -16.33
CA TRP A 185 6.40 -8.72 -15.51
C TRP A 185 5.06 -8.62 -16.27
N ARG A 186 4.77 -7.48 -16.90
CA ARG A 186 3.55 -7.30 -17.70
C ARG A 186 3.46 -8.25 -18.89
N ARG A 187 4.58 -8.60 -19.53
CA ARG A 187 4.61 -9.65 -20.56
C ARG A 187 4.22 -11.00 -20.01
N GLN A 188 4.82 -11.39 -18.89
CA GLN A 188 4.58 -12.68 -18.27
C GLN A 188 3.12 -12.82 -17.78
N MET A 189 2.52 -11.71 -17.33
CA MET A 189 1.10 -11.63 -16.97
C MET A 189 0.17 -11.30 -18.15
N GLN A 190 0.70 -11.25 -19.39
CA GLN A 190 -0.05 -11.01 -20.63
C GLN A 190 -0.90 -9.73 -20.60
N CYS A 191 -0.31 -8.63 -20.15
CA CYS A 191 -1.06 -7.42 -19.81
C CYS A 191 -0.34 -6.10 -20.15
N GLU A 192 0.49 -6.13 -21.18
CA GLU A 192 1.23 -4.95 -21.68
C GLU A 192 0.34 -3.84 -22.23
N SER A 193 -0.93 -4.11 -22.51
CA SER A 193 -1.89 -3.13 -23.01
C SER A 193 -2.66 -2.41 -21.89
N TYR A 194 -2.48 -2.77 -20.63
CA TYR A 194 -3.33 -2.29 -19.51
C TYR A 194 -2.62 -1.32 -18.55
N PHE A 195 -2.04 -0.25 -19.08
CA PHE A 195 -1.50 0.90 -18.33
C PHE A 195 -1.47 2.17 -19.20
#